data_AF-A0A3N5XDW7-F1
#
_entry.id   AF-A0A3N5XDW7-F1
#
_cell.length_a   1.000
_cell.length_b   1.000
_cell.length_c   1.000
_cell.angle_alpha   90.00
_cell.angle_beta   90.00
_cell.angle_gamma   90.00
#
_symmetry.space_group_name_H-M   'P 1'
#
loop_
_entity.id
_entity.type
_entity.pdbx_description
1 polymer ?
#
loop_
_entity_poly.entity_id
_entity_poly.type
_entity_poly.pdbx_seq_one_letter_code
_entity_poly.pdbx_strand_id
1 'polypeptide(L)' 'MPSPAVFLDKDGTLIHDVPYNVDPALICFTPGAAEG' A
#
# COMPACT_ATOMS: atom_id res chain seq x y z
N MET A 1 -19.53 -18.36 9.14
CA MET A 1 -19.82 -16.96 8.76
C MET A 1 -18.56 -16.37 8.17
N PRO A 2 -18.61 -15.51 7.14
CA PRO A 2 -17.41 -14.88 6.61
C PRO A 2 -16.78 -13.95 7.66
N SER A 3 -15.45 -13.91 7.69
CA SER A 3 -14.71 -12.95 8.51
C SER A 3 -14.86 -11.54 7.94
N PRO A 4 -14.89 -10.50 8.79
CA PRO A 4 -14.82 -9.12 8.32
C PRO A 4 -13.50 -8.87 7.58
N ALA A 5 -13.52 -7.97 6.60
CA ALA A 5 -12.37 -7.59 5.79
C ALA A 5 -12.16 -6.08 5.83
N VAL A 6 -10.90 -5.68 5.67
CA VAL A 6 -10.50 -4.28 5.52
C VAL A 6 -10.06 -4.07 4.07
N PHE A 7 -10.58 -3.03 3.44
CA PHE A 7 -10.14 -2.61 2.11
C PHE A 7 -9.10 -1.51 2.28
N LEU A 8 -7.96 -1.69 1.63
CA LEU A 8 -6.84 -0.75 1.67
C LEU A 8 -6.64 -0.17 0.29
N ASP A 9 -6.47 1.14 0.25
CA ASP A 9 -5.99 1.82 -0.93
C ASP A 9 -4.47 1.57 -1.10
N LYS A 10 -3.95 1.75 -2.31
CA LYS A 10 -2.54 1.46 -2.62
C LYS A 10 -1.68 2.73 -2.50
N ASP A 11 -1.88 3.66 -3.42
CA ASP A 11 -1.03 4.83 -3.59
C ASP A 11 -1.36 5.88 -2.54
N GLY A 12 -0.36 6.35 -1.79
CA GLY A 12 -0.56 7.25 -0.66
C GLY A 12 -1.06 6.56 0.62
N THR A 13 -1.38 5.26 0.56
CA THR A 13 -1.78 4.45 1.73
C THR A 13 -0.73 3.39 2.06
N LEU A 14 -0.56 2.36 1.22
CA LEU A 14 0.43 1.30 1.43
C LEU A 14 1.81 1.69 0.90
N ILE A 15 1.85 2.37 -0.24
CA ILE A 15 3.09 2.79 -0.91
C ILE A 15 3.06 4.29 -1.18
N HIS A 16 4.23 4.88 -1.38
CA HIS A 16 4.32 6.30 -1.72
C HIS A 16 3.58 6.62 -3.03
N ASP A 17 2.82 7.72 -3.03
CA ASP A 17 2.18 8.26 -4.24
C ASP A 17 3.23 8.99 -5.08
N VAL A 18 3.79 8.27 -6.06
CA VAL A 18 4.80 8.79 -6.98
C VAL A 18 4.47 8.39 -8.42
N PRO A 19 4.78 9.24 -9.41
CA PRO A 19 4.35 9.03 -10.79
C PRO A 19 5.04 7.86 -11.52
N TYR A 20 5.93 7.12 -10.86
CA TYR A 20 6.70 6.00 -11.41
C TYR A 20 6.35 4.63 -10.79
N ASN A 21 5.14 4.48 -10.25
CA ASN A 21 4.66 3.24 -9.61
C ASN A 21 4.44 2.03 -10.54
N VAL A 22 4.92 2.11 -11.79
CA VAL A 22 4.92 1.00 -12.75
C VAL A 22 6.18 0.13 -12.67
N ASP A 23 7.27 0.66 -12.11
CA ASP A 23 8.51 -0.11 -11.90
C ASP A 23 8.53 -0.68 -10.47
N PRO A 24 8.38 -2.01 -10.30
CA PRO A 24 8.38 -2.63 -8.97
C PRO A 24 9.67 -2.40 -8.18
N ALA A 25 10.79 -2.16 -8.86
CA ALA A 25 12.07 -1.90 -8.20
C ALA A 25 12.13 -0.53 -7.50
N LEU A 26 11.19 0.38 -7.83
CA LEU A 26 11.08 1.72 -7.24
C LEU A 26 9.98 1.81 -6.18
N ILE A 27 9.24 0.73 -5.90
CA ILE A 27 8.16 0.74 -4.92
C ILE A 27 8.72 0.74 -3.50
N CYS A 28 8.24 1.69 -2.69
CA CYS A 28 8.58 1.81 -1.27
C CYS A 28 7.31 1.94 -0.42
N PHE A 29 7.26 1.23 0.71
CA PHE A 29 6.17 1.32 1.68
C PHE A 29 6.14 2.68 2.38
N THR A 30 4.94 3.18 2.67
CA THR A 30 4.77 4.30 3.58
C THR A 30 5.14 3.89 5.02
N PRO A 31 5.49 4.85 5.90
CA PRO A 31 5.74 4.54 7.31
C PRO A 31 4.55 3.83 7.96
N GLY A 32 4.80 2.70 8.63
CA GLY A 32 3.78 1.95 9.36
C GLY A 32 2.87 1.05 8.51
N ALA A 33 3.04 0.98 7.18
CA ALA A 33 2.19 0.17 6.30
C ALA A 33 2.12 -1.32 6.68
N ALA A 34 3.14 -1.85 7.36
CA ALA A 34 3.25 -3.25 7.76
C ALA A 34 2.85 -3.52 9.23
N GLU A 35 2.35 -2.53 9.95
CA GLU A 35 2.06 -2.61 11.39
C GLU A 35 0.60 -2.94 11.74
N GLY A 36 -0.24 -3.19 10.72
CA GLY A 36 -1.68 -3.45 10.85
C GLY A 36 -2.07 -4.89 11.22
#